data_AF-A0A2W4PF79-F1
#
_entry.id   AF-A0A2W4PF79-F1
#
_cell.length_a   1.000
_cell.length_b   1.000
_cell.length_c   1.000
_cell.angle_alpha   90.00
_cell.angle_beta   90.00
_cell.angle_gamma   90.00
#
_symmetry.space_group_name_H-M   'P 1'
#
loop_
_entity.id
_entity.type
_entity.pdbx_description
1 polymer ?
#
loop_
_entity_poly.entity_id
_entity_poly.type
_entity_poly.pdbx_seq_one_letter_code
_entity_poly.pdbx_strand_id
1 'polypeptide(L)'
;MLCRTHRPRLADRAARDPRAVAPKRSNDLDTAGACQRHAQARQVSLPSSTCHGTRSRATPLATRPTQVPHARPAVRRRPPFPCLSPKAAARSARYARSGHLKYDEGRFPRKNQKMRLTPMLVVRVAVAAMFVIHGVARILHDAVTPFGTVLDAKGLPIGIAWAWAVTLIEIVGGTLMALGRYTVVLAVYFIVQTLLGIWWVHWPNWFVVGLGRNGMEYSVLLVACLVAILLGRR
;
A
#
# COMPACT_ATOMS: atom_id res chain seq x y z
N MET A 1 89.95 -37.50 -1.43
CA MET A 1 88.78 -36.85 -2.04
C MET A 1 89.25 -35.52 -2.62
N LEU A 2 89.60 -35.50 -3.91
CA LEU A 2 90.14 -34.35 -4.64
C LEU A 2 89.13 -33.93 -5.71
N CYS A 3 88.81 -32.64 -5.79
CA CYS A 3 88.49 -31.91 -7.03
C CYS A 3 88.12 -30.46 -6.66
N ARG A 4 89.03 -29.49 -6.79
CA ARG A 4 89.45 -28.77 -8.00
C ARG A 4 88.33 -27.90 -8.60
N THR A 5 88.58 -26.61 -8.51
CA THR A 5 87.80 -25.46 -8.96
C THR A 5 87.86 -25.28 -10.48
N HIS A 6 86.76 -24.85 -11.09
CA HIS A 6 86.74 -24.18 -12.40
C HIS A 6 85.49 -23.29 -12.54
N ARG A 7 85.70 -22.00 -12.81
CA ARG A 7 84.72 -21.06 -13.44
C ARG A 7 84.56 -21.44 -14.93
N PRO A 8 83.51 -21.06 -15.72
CA PRO A 8 83.07 -19.65 -15.94
C PRO A 8 81.60 -19.39 -16.41
N ARG A 9 81.37 -18.12 -16.81
CA ARG A 9 80.20 -17.41 -17.38
C ARG A 9 79.36 -18.13 -18.46
N LEU A 10 78.07 -17.77 -18.54
CA LEU A 10 77.21 -17.52 -19.75
C LEU A 10 75.81 -17.10 -19.21
N ALA A 11 75.36 -15.85 -19.32
CA ALA A 11 74.69 -15.26 -20.48
C ALA A 11 73.68 -16.21 -21.14
N ASP A 12 72.39 -16.08 -20.80
CA ASP A 12 71.37 -15.99 -21.85
C ASP A 12 70.04 -15.37 -21.39
N ARG A 13 69.46 -14.59 -22.31
CA ARG A 13 68.15 -13.92 -22.21
C ARG A 13 67.07 -14.91 -22.62
N ALA A 14 65.92 -14.95 -21.92
CA ALA A 14 64.61 -15.14 -22.55
C ALA A 14 63.43 -15.00 -21.57
N ALA A 15 62.37 -14.35 -22.06
CA ALA A 15 60.95 -14.42 -21.66
C ALA A 15 60.57 -13.92 -20.24
N ARG A 16 60.01 -12.71 -20.09
CA ARG A 16 58.57 -12.36 -20.21
C ARG A 16 57.61 -13.37 -19.55
N ASP A 17 57.16 -13.03 -18.34
CA ASP A 17 55.85 -13.41 -17.81
C ASP A 17 55.29 -12.27 -16.92
N PRO A 18 54.16 -11.62 -17.27
CA PRO A 18 53.53 -10.59 -16.46
C PRO A 18 52.40 -11.13 -15.57
N ARG A 19 52.58 -12.31 -14.96
CA ARG A 19 51.62 -12.89 -13.99
C ARG A 19 52.32 -13.49 -12.77
N ALA A 20 53.00 -12.67 -11.98
CA ALA A 20 53.44 -13.03 -10.63
C ALA A 20 52.59 -12.27 -9.59
N VAL A 21 51.52 -12.92 -9.13
CA VAL A 21 50.69 -12.51 -7.99
C VAL A 21 51.47 -12.84 -6.71
N ALA A 22 51.77 -11.82 -5.91
CA ALA A 22 52.40 -11.97 -4.59
C ALA A 22 51.38 -12.45 -3.54
N PRO A 23 51.70 -13.41 -2.65
CA PRO A 23 50.82 -13.83 -1.56
C PRO A 23 51.21 -13.27 -0.18
N LYS A 24 50.18 -13.20 0.67
CA LYS A 24 50.13 -13.20 2.15
C LYS A 24 50.59 -11.96 2.94
N ARG A 25 49.64 -11.43 3.73
CA ARG A 25 49.82 -11.28 5.19
C ARG A 25 48.51 -11.60 5.91
N SER A 26 48.52 -12.74 6.60
CA SER A 26 47.55 -13.20 7.60
C SER A 26 47.82 -12.49 8.93
N ASN A 27 46.77 -11.94 9.54
CA ASN A 27 46.77 -11.60 10.97
C ASN A 27 45.86 -12.61 11.67
N ASP A 28 46.44 -13.74 12.06
CA ASP A 28 45.96 -14.53 13.17
C ASP A 28 46.97 -14.35 14.29
N LEU A 29 46.50 -13.87 15.44
CA LEU A 29 47.11 -14.12 16.73
C LEU A 29 45.97 -14.29 17.75
N ASP A 30 45.76 -15.57 18.05
CA ASP A 30 45.30 -16.19 19.29
C ASP A 30 45.44 -15.28 20.54
N THR A 31 44.66 -15.41 21.61
CA THR A 31 44.65 -16.61 22.46
C THR A 31 43.59 -16.48 23.57
N ALA A 32 43.11 -17.64 24.02
CA ALA A 32 42.58 -17.97 25.35
C ALA A 32 41.18 -17.41 25.70
N GLY A 33 40.27 -18.19 26.28
CA GLY A 33 40.40 -19.42 27.04
C GLY A 33 39.31 -19.40 28.13
N ALA A 34 38.66 -20.52 28.34
CA ALA A 34 37.48 -20.71 29.18
C ALA A 34 37.60 -20.27 30.65
N CYS A 35 36.52 -19.71 31.21
CA CYS A 35 36.10 -19.84 32.63
C CYS A 35 34.69 -19.19 32.77
N GLN A 36 33.57 -19.92 32.79
CA GLN A 36 33.03 -20.71 33.89
C GLN A 36 32.57 -19.88 35.11
N ARG A 37 31.24 -19.86 35.29
CA ARG A 37 30.46 -19.84 36.55
C ARG A 37 30.31 -18.53 37.37
N HIS A 38 29.07 -18.39 37.88
CA HIS A 38 28.56 -17.60 39.02
C HIS A 38 28.38 -16.08 38.89
N ALA A 39 27.11 -15.66 38.76
CA ALA A 39 26.56 -14.50 39.47
C ALA A 39 25.04 -14.64 39.63
N GLN A 40 24.65 -15.43 40.63
CA GLN A 40 23.35 -15.30 41.29
C GLN A 40 23.33 -14.03 42.16
N ALA A 41 22.10 -13.56 42.41
CA ALA A 41 21.68 -12.73 43.55
C ALA A 41 21.95 -11.21 43.48
N ARG A 42 20.89 -10.47 43.11
CA ARG A 42 20.44 -9.35 43.94
C ARG A 42 18.93 -9.30 43.99
N GLN A 43 18.41 -9.79 45.11
CA GLN A 43 17.05 -9.61 45.58
C GLN A 43 16.83 -8.11 45.87
N VAL A 44 15.76 -7.53 45.35
CA VAL A 44 15.13 -6.36 45.96
C VAL A 44 13.72 -6.79 46.36
N SER A 45 13.58 -6.95 47.67
CA SER A 45 12.38 -7.31 48.40
C SER A 45 11.34 -6.20 48.28
N LEU A 46 10.10 -6.53 47.90
CA LEU A 46 8.94 -5.70 48.17
C LEU A 46 7.81 -6.58 48.75
N PRO A 47 7.20 -6.18 49.89
CA PRO A 47 6.30 -7.03 50.64
C PRO A 47 4.89 -7.08 50.03
N SER A 48 4.34 -8.28 50.05
CA SER A 48 2.92 -8.59 49.92
C SER A 48 2.15 -8.12 51.16
N SER A 49 1.20 -7.20 50.98
CA SER A 49 0.17 -6.90 51.97
C SER A 49 -1.22 -7.21 51.40
N THR A 50 -1.76 -8.29 51.94
CA THR A 50 -3.15 -8.74 51.88
C THR A 50 -4.04 -7.67 52.52
N CYS A 51 -5.13 -7.27 51.86
CA CYS A 51 -6.25 -6.59 52.53
C CYS A 51 -7.58 -7.10 51.98
N HIS A 52 -8.28 -7.86 52.83
CA HIS A 52 -9.70 -8.10 52.79
C HIS A 52 -10.48 -6.78 52.81
N GLY A 53 -11.55 -6.71 52.03
CA GLY A 53 -12.48 -5.58 52.05
C GLY A 53 -13.76 -5.92 51.31
N THR A 54 -14.63 -6.68 51.95
CA THR A 54 -16.03 -6.85 51.57
C THR A 54 -16.73 -5.49 51.58
N ARG A 55 -17.32 -5.09 50.45
CA ARG A 55 -18.44 -4.14 50.43
C ARG A 55 -19.34 -4.37 49.23
N SER A 56 -20.42 -5.09 49.52
CA SER A 56 -21.66 -5.06 48.77
C SER A 56 -22.13 -3.59 48.67
N ARG A 57 -22.36 -3.10 47.45
CA ARG A 57 -23.13 -1.86 47.24
C ARG A 57 -24.03 -2.00 46.02
N ALA A 58 -25.30 -1.76 46.32
CA ALA A 58 -26.48 -1.91 45.50
C ALA A 58 -26.38 -1.28 44.10
N THR A 59 -26.92 -2.02 43.14
CA THR A 59 -27.34 -1.58 41.82
C THR A 59 -28.35 -0.42 41.93
N PRO A 60 -28.11 0.75 41.32
CA PRO A 60 -29.16 1.73 41.13
C PRO A 60 -30.01 1.31 39.92
N LEU A 61 -31.28 1.05 40.19
CA LEU A 61 -32.34 0.86 39.21
C LEU A 61 -32.43 2.12 38.33
N ALA A 62 -31.94 2.04 37.10
CA ALA A 62 -32.08 3.11 36.12
C ALA A 62 -33.55 3.21 35.69
N THR A 63 -34.22 4.23 36.21
CA THR A 63 -35.58 4.62 35.83
C THR A 63 -35.61 5.04 34.36
N ARG A 64 -36.48 4.36 33.60
CA ARG A 64 -36.73 4.56 32.18
C ARG A 64 -37.42 5.92 31.99
N PRO A 65 -36.89 6.85 31.18
CA PRO A 65 -37.57 8.11 30.92
C PRO A 65 -38.80 7.85 30.03
N THR A 66 -39.92 8.42 30.47
CA THR A 66 -41.21 8.49 29.79
C THR A 66 -41.07 9.06 28.39
N GLN A 67 -41.50 8.30 27.38
CA GLN A 67 -41.64 8.78 26.01
C GLN A 67 -42.73 9.86 25.95
N VAL A 68 -42.34 11.08 25.62
CA VAL A 68 -43.28 12.15 25.23
C VAL A 68 -43.78 11.84 23.80
N PRO A 69 -45.09 11.80 23.55
CA PRO A 69 -45.60 11.57 22.20
C PRO A 69 -45.30 12.78 21.30
N HIS A 70 -44.48 12.58 20.27
CA HIS A 70 -44.25 13.55 19.22
C HIS A 70 -45.55 13.81 18.44
N ALA A 71 -46.07 15.02 18.53
CA ALA A 71 -47.17 15.51 17.71
C ALA A 71 -46.80 15.44 16.21
N ARG A 72 -47.70 14.85 15.40
CA ARG A 72 -47.56 14.77 13.94
C ARG A 72 -47.54 16.18 13.33
N PRO A 73 -46.65 16.50 12.38
CA PRO A 73 -46.69 17.77 11.69
C PRO A 73 -47.94 17.86 10.81
N ALA A 74 -48.68 18.97 10.93
CA ALA A 74 -49.84 19.26 10.12
C ALA A 74 -49.47 19.28 8.62
N VAL A 75 -50.15 18.46 7.82
CA VAL A 75 -50.08 18.48 6.36
C VAL A 75 -50.57 19.86 5.90
N ARG A 76 -49.66 20.75 5.50
CA ARG A 76 -49.99 21.98 4.79
C ARG A 76 -50.69 21.60 3.48
N ARG A 77 -51.99 21.84 3.40
CA ARG A 77 -52.75 21.78 2.14
C ARG A 77 -52.11 22.76 1.16
N ARG A 78 -51.73 22.27 -0.03
CA ARG A 78 -51.24 23.12 -1.12
C ARG A 78 -52.38 24.07 -1.53
N PRO A 79 -52.10 25.36 -1.79
CA PRO A 79 -53.10 26.24 -2.37
C PRO A 79 -53.51 25.73 -3.75
N PRO A 80 -54.76 25.96 -4.19
CA PRO A 80 -55.18 25.65 -5.54
C PRO A 80 -54.32 26.43 -6.53
N PHE A 81 -53.90 25.76 -7.61
CA PHE A 81 -53.13 26.38 -8.69
C PHE A 81 -53.82 27.68 -9.12
N PRO A 82 -53.10 28.82 -9.22
CA PRO A 82 -53.67 30.00 -9.82
C PRO A 82 -54.01 29.66 -11.28
N CYS A 83 -55.29 29.85 -11.64
CA CYS A 83 -55.75 29.75 -13.02
C CYS A 83 -54.82 30.59 -13.90
N LEU A 84 -54.10 29.94 -14.82
CA LEU A 84 -53.29 30.65 -15.79
C LEU A 84 -54.20 31.61 -16.55
N SER A 85 -53.86 32.89 -16.53
CA SER A 85 -54.58 33.90 -17.30
C SER A 85 -54.61 33.53 -18.79
N PRO A 86 -55.64 33.93 -19.55
CA PRO A 86 -55.71 33.69 -21.00
C PRO A 86 -54.46 34.16 -21.77
N LYS A 87 -53.75 35.17 -21.24
CA LYS A 87 -52.51 35.68 -21.83
C LYS A 87 -51.32 34.72 -21.67
N ALA A 88 -51.28 33.90 -20.61
CA ALA A 88 -50.24 32.89 -20.40
C ALA A 88 -50.44 31.67 -21.31
N ALA A 89 -51.70 31.26 -21.54
CA ALA A 89 -52.06 30.22 -22.50
C ALA A 89 -51.76 30.63 -23.97
N ALA A 90 -51.91 31.92 -24.29
CA ALA A 90 -51.58 32.47 -25.61
C ALA A 90 -50.06 32.57 -25.87
N ARG A 91 -49.21 32.51 -24.84
CA ARG A 91 -47.75 32.41 -24.97
C ARG A 91 -47.29 30.98 -25.22
N SER A 92 -47.88 29.98 -24.55
CA SER A 92 -47.58 28.57 -24.78
C SER A 92 -48.00 28.09 -26.17
N ALA A 93 -49.11 28.60 -26.72
CA ALA A 93 -49.53 28.31 -28.09
C ALA A 93 -48.60 28.89 -29.17
N ARG A 94 -47.87 29.97 -28.87
CA ARG A 94 -46.89 30.57 -29.79
C ARG A 94 -45.57 29.81 -29.82
N TYR A 95 -45.17 29.19 -28.71
CA TYR A 95 -43.99 28.34 -28.65
C TYR A 95 -44.17 27.03 -29.44
N ALA A 96 -45.37 26.44 -29.40
CA ALA A 96 -45.68 25.22 -30.13
C ALA A 96 -45.75 25.39 -31.67
N ARG A 97 -45.81 26.63 -32.17
CA ARG A 97 -45.94 26.94 -33.61
C ARG A 97 -44.62 27.38 -34.26
N SER A 98 -43.55 27.58 -33.47
CA SER A 98 -42.20 27.80 -33.99
C SER A 98 -41.53 26.46 -34.24
N GLY A 99 -41.97 25.78 -35.30
CA GLY A 99 -41.28 24.61 -35.82
C GLY A 99 -39.81 24.90 -36.10
N HIS A 100 -39.00 23.86 -35.92
CA HIS A 100 -37.63 23.78 -36.43
C HIS A 100 -36.52 24.50 -35.65
N LEU A 101 -36.41 24.25 -34.33
CA LEU A 101 -35.08 24.22 -33.73
C LEU A 101 -34.40 22.93 -34.18
N LYS A 102 -33.54 23.02 -35.19
CA LYS A 102 -32.51 21.99 -35.44
C LYS A 102 -31.79 21.81 -34.10
N TYR A 103 -32.02 20.67 -33.46
CA TYR A 103 -31.13 20.21 -32.41
C TYR A 103 -29.84 19.86 -33.13
N ASP A 104 -28.96 20.84 -33.21
CA ASP A 104 -27.60 20.62 -33.69
C ASP A 104 -26.98 19.70 -32.64
N GLU A 105 -26.96 18.39 -32.93
CA GLU A 105 -26.20 17.34 -32.24
C GLU A 105 -24.68 17.58 -32.39
N GLY A 106 -24.28 18.85 -32.39
CA GLY A 106 -22.92 19.32 -32.37
C GLY A 106 -22.36 19.11 -30.98
N ARG A 107 -21.82 17.91 -30.76
CA ARG A 107 -20.61 17.63 -29.96
C ARG A 107 -20.21 18.83 -29.10
N PHE A 108 -20.71 18.88 -27.87
CA PHE A 108 -20.26 19.86 -26.89
C PHE A 108 -18.73 19.82 -26.83
N PRO A 109 -18.02 20.91 -27.19
CA PRO A 109 -16.58 20.94 -27.04
C PRO A 109 -16.29 20.77 -25.55
N ARG A 110 -15.53 19.73 -25.19
CA ARG A 110 -15.02 19.56 -23.83
C ARG A 110 -14.23 20.82 -23.49
N LYS A 111 -14.88 21.75 -22.80
CA LYS A 111 -14.26 23.01 -22.37
C LYS A 111 -13.04 22.65 -21.55
N ASN A 112 -11.90 23.21 -21.95
CA ASN A 112 -10.61 23.22 -21.30
C ASN A 112 -10.72 22.90 -19.79
N GLN A 113 -10.63 21.62 -19.44
CA GLN A 113 -10.61 21.21 -18.04
C GLN A 113 -9.19 21.46 -17.56
N LYS A 114 -8.91 22.68 -17.08
CA LYS A 114 -7.74 22.89 -16.22
C LYS A 114 -7.84 21.84 -15.11
N MET A 115 -6.88 20.93 -15.04
CA MET A 115 -6.85 19.91 -13.99
C MET A 115 -6.80 20.64 -12.65
N ARG A 116 -7.95 20.74 -11.98
CA ARG A 116 -8.01 21.27 -10.63
C ARG A 116 -7.40 20.19 -9.74
N LEU A 117 -6.26 20.48 -9.14
CA LEU A 117 -5.64 19.65 -8.13
C LEU A 117 -6.57 19.59 -6.92
N THR A 118 -7.34 18.52 -6.81
CA THR A 118 -8.10 18.22 -5.59
C THR A 118 -7.23 17.34 -4.69
N PRO A 119 -7.37 17.44 -3.36
CA PRO A 119 -6.61 16.59 -2.44
C PRO A 119 -6.81 15.10 -2.73
N MET A 120 -8.03 14.70 -3.11
CA MET A 120 -8.33 13.32 -3.49
C MET A 120 -7.64 12.91 -4.81
N LEU A 121 -7.45 13.84 -5.76
CA LEU A 121 -6.68 13.58 -6.97
C LEU A 121 -5.21 13.29 -6.63
N VAL A 122 -4.62 14.05 -5.69
CA VAL A 122 -3.24 13.83 -5.24
C VAL A 122 -3.09 12.45 -4.62
N VAL A 123 -3.96 12.08 -3.68
CA VAL A 123 -3.94 10.74 -3.06
C VAL A 123 -4.11 9.64 -4.10
N ARG A 124 -5.06 9.80 -5.03
CA ARG A 124 -5.31 8.82 -6.08
C ARG A 124 -4.09 8.61 -6.98
N VAL A 125 -3.48 9.69 -7.45
CA VAL A 125 -2.31 9.60 -8.33
C VAL A 125 -1.10 9.05 -7.58
N ALA A 126 -0.89 9.45 -6.32
CA ALA A 126 0.20 8.92 -5.50
C ALA A 126 0.07 7.41 -5.28
N VAL A 127 -1.10 6.93 -4.82
CA VAL A 127 -1.35 5.50 -4.60
C VAL A 127 -1.23 4.71 -5.90
N ALA A 128 -1.81 5.22 -6.99
CA ALA A 128 -1.68 4.60 -8.31
C ALA A 128 -0.21 4.47 -8.74
N ALA A 129 0.60 5.52 -8.53
CA ALA A 129 2.02 5.49 -8.84
C ALA A 129 2.77 4.44 -8.01
N MET A 130 2.40 4.22 -6.75
CA MET A 130 3.02 3.19 -5.91
C MET A 130 2.82 1.78 -6.48
N PHE A 131 1.62 1.45 -6.94
CA PHE A 131 1.37 0.16 -7.61
C PHE A 131 2.14 0.04 -8.92
N VAL A 132 2.16 1.10 -9.74
CA VAL A 132 2.93 1.08 -11.00
C VAL A 132 4.42 0.88 -10.73
N ILE A 133 5.01 1.66 -9.82
CA ILE A 133 6.44 1.54 -9.47
C ILE A 133 6.73 0.15 -8.92
N HIS A 134 5.85 -0.42 -8.10
CA HIS A 134 6.03 -1.75 -7.55
C HIS A 134 6.05 -2.83 -8.65
N GLY A 135 5.09 -2.79 -9.58
CA GLY A 135 5.05 -3.72 -10.72
C GLY A 135 6.26 -3.55 -11.65
N VAL A 136 6.61 -2.30 -11.99
CA VAL A 136 7.78 -2.00 -12.83
C VAL A 136 9.08 -2.46 -12.18
N ALA A 137 9.28 -2.16 -10.89
CA ALA A 137 10.45 -2.60 -10.15
C ALA A 137 10.55 -4.14 -10.12
N ARG A 138 9.41 -4.85 -10.00
CA ARG A 138 9.40 -6.31 -10.05
C ARG A 138 9.93 -6.86 -11.38
N ILE A 139 9.64 -6.17 -12.49
CA ILE A 139 10.17 -6.53 -13.81
C ILE A 139 11.66 -6.17 -13.92
N LEU A 140 12.03 -4.93 -13.57
CA LEU A 140 13.40 -4.44 -13.75
C LEU A 140 14.45 -5.16 -12.88
N HIS A 141 14.02 -5.73 -11.76
CA HIS A 141 14.89 -6.49 -10.86
C HIS A 141 14.74 -8.00 -11.03
N ASP A 142 14.17 -8.48 -12.13
CA ASP A 142 13.95 -9.91 -12.42
C ASP A 142 13.24 -10.67 -11.28
N ALA A 143 12.41 -9.97 -10.52
CA ALA A 143 11.77 -10.48 -9.31
C ALA A 143 10.43 -11.17 -9.59
N VAL A 144 9.97 -11.21 -10.84
CA VAL A 144 8.71 -11.90 -11.20
C VAL A 144 8.83 -13.42 -11.03
N THR A 145 9.92 -14.02 -11.49
CA THR A 145 10.14 -15.49 -11.37
C THR A 145 10.28 -15.93 -9.92
N PRO A 146 11.14 -15.30 -9.08
CA PRO A 146 11.20 -15.62 -7.64
C PRO A 146 9.89 -15.39 -6.90
N PHE A 147 9.10 -14.39 -7.30
CA PHE A 147 7.78 -14.19 -6.71
C PHE A 147 6.84 -15.34 -7.08
N GLY A 148 6.87 -15.79 -8.34
CA GLY A 148 6.09 -16.95 -8.80
C GLY A 148 6.40 -18.23 -8.04
N THR A 149 7.68 -18.52 -7.78
CA THR A 149 8.07 -19.71 -7.00
C THR A 149 7.59 -19.65 -5.55
N VAL A 150 7.56 -18.46 -4.94
CA VAL A 150 6.96 -18.26 -3.61
C VAL A 150 5.46 -18.51 -3.62
N LEU A 151 4.75 -18.11 -4.67
CA LEU A 151 3.31 -18.38 -4.81
C LEU A 151 3.04 -19.88 -4.99
N ASP A 152 3.84 -20.57 -5.82
CA ASP A 152 3.76 -22.03 -5.99
C ASP A 152 3.98 -22.75 -4.65
N ALA A 153 5.00 -22.37 -3.90
CA ALA A 153 5.30 -22.93 -2.58
C ALA A 153 4.18 -22.71 -1.54
N LYS A 154 3.34 -21.69 -1.75
CA LYS A 154 2.18 -21.38 -0.91
C LYS A 154 0.89 -22.08 -1.36
N GLY A 155 0.97 -22.94 -2.38
CA GLY A 155 -0.15 -23.76 -2.84
C GLY A 155 -1.00 -23.12 -3.94
N LEU A 156 -0.58 -22.00 -4.53
CA LEU A 156 -1.20 -21.48 -5.73
C LEU A 156 -0.60 -22.20 -6.94
N PRO A 157 -1.38 -23.01 -7.70
CA PRO A 157 -0.87 -23.62 -8.92
C PRO A 157 -0.51 -22.52 -9.92
N ILE A 158 0.42 -22.81 -10.83
CA ILE A 158 0.88 -21.89 -11.88
C ILE A 158 1.31 -20.51 -11.33
N GLY A 159 2.08 -20.50 -10.25
CA GLY A 159 2.52 -19.32 -9.51
C GLY A 159 3.21 -18.26 -10.37
N ILE A 160 4.00 -18.67 -11.36
CA ILE A 160 4.60 -17.73 -12.33
C ILE A 160 3.53 -16.97 -13.13
N ALA A 161 2.45 -17.64 -13.55
CA ALA A 161 1.36 -16.98 -14.27
C ALA A 161 0.64 -15.97 -13.36
N TRP A 162 0.42 -16.32 -12.09
CA TRP A 162 -0.11 -15.38 -11.09
C TRP A 162 0.82 -14.20 -10.84
N ALA A 163 2.13 -14.43 -10.74
CA ALA A 163 3.11 -13.36 -10.57
C ALA A 163 3.10 -12.38 -11.74
N TRP A 164 3.00 -12.86 -12.98
CA TRP A 164 2.82 -12.00 -14.15
C TRP A 164 1.48 -11.28 -14.14
N ALA A 165 0.38 -11.98 -13.81
CA ALA A 165 -0.94 -11.37 -13.77
C ALA A 165 -0.99 -10.19 -12.78
N VAL A 166 -0.51 -10.40 -11.54
CA VAL A 166 -0.44 -9.33 -10.52
C VAL A 166 0.43 -8.17 -11.00
N THR A 167 1.63 -8.45 -11.51
CA THR A 167 2.54 -7.43 -12.04
C THR A 167 1.90 -6.58 -13.14
N LEU A 168 1.22 -7.22 -14.10
CA LEU A 168 0.57 -6.52 -15.20
C LEU A 168 -0.63 -5.70 -14.72
N ILE A 169 -1.42 -6.22 -13.78
CA ILE A 169 -2.56 -5.48 -13.21
C ILE A 169 -2.07 -4.29 -12.37
N GLU A 170 -0.97 -4.40 -11.64
CA GLU A 170 -0.38 -3.28 -10.91
C GLU A 170 0.01 -2.13 -11.86
N ILE A 171 0.65 -2.45 -12.99
CA ILE A 171 1.09 -1.46 -13.99
C ILE A 171 -0.10 -0.87 -14.75
N VAL A 172 -0.93 -1.72 -15.37
CA VAL A 172 -2.05 -1.28 -16.20
C VAL A 172 -3.16 -0.69 -15.34
N GLY A 173 -3.54 -1.38 -14.27
CA GLY A 173 -4.55 -0.94 -13.31
C GLY A 173 -4.13 0.32 -12.57
N GLY A 174 -2.88 0.44 -12.13
CA GLY A 174 -2.36 1.66 -11.53
C GLY A 174 -2.46 2.84 -12.49
N THR A 175 -2.04 2.64 -13.74
CA THR A 175 -2.11 3.68 -14.78
C THR A 175 -3.57 4.09 -15.06
N LEU A 176 -4.50 3.14 -15.20
CA LEU A 176 -5.93 3.43 -15.38
C LEU A 176 -6.54 4.16 -14.18
N MET A 177 -6.16 3.78 -12.97
CA MET A 177 -6.60 4.43 -11.74
C MET A 177 -6.12 5.89 -11.67
N ALA A 178 -4.86 6.16 -12.03
CA ALA A 178 -4.31 7.52 -12.10
C ALA A 178 -5.13 8.40 -13.07
N LEU A 179 -5.44 7.86 -14.25
CA LEU A 179 -6.30 8.48 -15.27
C LEU A 179 -7.78 8.61 -14.85
N GLY A 180 -8.17 8.07 -13.69
CA GLY A 180 -9.53 8.13 -13.16
C GLY A 180 -10.49 7.10 -13.75
N ARG A 181 -10.00 6.15 -14.55
CA ARG A 181 -10.78 5.07 -15.18
C ARG A 181 -10.88 3.88 -14.22
N TYR A 182 -12.04 3.22 -14.18
CA TYR A 182 -12.31 2.01 -13.36
C TYR A 182 -11.87 2.11 -11.89
N THR A 183 -11.79 3.32 -11.33
CA THR A 183 -11.16 3.59 -10.03
C THR A 183 -11.79 2.82 -8.87
N VAL A 184 -13.10 2.57 -8.88
CA VAL A 184 -13.78 1.78 -7.84
C VAL A 184 -13.35 0.32 -7.88
N VAL A 185 -13.48 -0.31 -9.05
CA VAL A 185 -13.13 -1.73 -9.25
C VAL A 185 -11.65 -1.96 -8.95
N LEU A 186 -10.79 -1.08 -9.45
CA LEU A 186 -9.35 -1.17 -9.23
C LEU A 186 -8.96 -0.91 -7.77
N ALA A 187 -9.65 0.00 -7.07
CA ALA A 187 -9.37 0.24 -5.66
C ALA A 187 -9.75 -0.96 -4.79
N VAL A 188 -10.90 -1.59 -5.05
CA VAL A 188 -11.29 -2.83 -4.37
C VAL A 188 -10.27 -3.94 -4.65
N TYR A 189 -9.88 -4.13 -5.91
CA TYR A 189 -8.86 -5.11 -6.28
C TYR A 189 -7.54 -4.86 -5.54
N PHE A 190 -7.02 -3.63 -5.56
CA PHE A 190 -5.75 -3.30 -4.89
C PHE A 190 -5.82 -3.41 -3.36
N ILE A 191 -6.99 -3.16 -2.74
CA ILE A 191 -7.18 -3.44 -1.32
C ILE A 191 -7.01 -4.94 -1.06
N VAL A 192 -7.71 -5.79 -1.81
CA VAL A 192 -7.62 -7.25 -1.65
C VAL A 192 -6.19 -7.73 -1.89
N GLN A 193 -5.55 -7.28 -2.96
CA GLN A 193 -4.16 -7.61 -3.28
C GLN A 193 -3.20 -7.22 -2.14
N THR A 194 -3.34 -6.01 -1.60
CA THR A 194 -2.47 -5.51 -0.53
C THR A 194 -2.69 -6.28 0.77
N LEU A 195 -3.94 -6.62 1.10
CA LEU A 195 -4.27 -7.44 2.28
C LEU A 195 -3.68 -8.85 2.16
N LEU A 196 -3.71 -9.46 0.97
CA LEU A 196 -3.05 -10.74 0.72
C LEU A 196 -1.53 -10.62 0.90
N GLY A 197 -0.92 -9.53 0.40
CA GLY A 197 0.50 -9.23 0.62
C GLY A 197 0.85 -9.11 2.11
N ILE A 198 0.00 -8.45 2.90
CA ILE A 198 0.15 -8.38 4.36
C ILE A 198 0.14 -9.79 4.95
N TRP A 199 -0.92 -10.56 4.72
CA TRP A 199 -1.06 -11.91 5.29
C TRP A 199 0.18 -12.76 4.99
N TRP A 200 0.59 -12.81 3.73
CA TRP A 200 1.58 -13.76 3.28
C TRP A 200 3.03 -13.36 3.53
N VAL A 201 3.34 -12.06 3.60
CA VAL A 201 4.73 -11.58 3.59
C VAL A 201 5.02 -10.65 4.76
N HIS A 202 4.13 -9.69 5.04
CA HIS A 202 4.46 -8.58 5.93
C HIS A 202 3.93 -8.71 7.36
N TRP A 203 2.96 -9.60 7.61
CA TRP A 203 2.34 -9.78 8.92
C TRP A 203 3.30 -9.99 10.10
N PRO A 204 4.47 -10.67 9.96
CA PRO A 204 5.35 -10.89 11.11
C PRO A 204 5.97 -9.63 11.71
N ASN A 205 6.04 -8.52 10.97
CA ASN A 205 6.68 -7.29 11.42
C ASN A 205 5.79 -6.07 11.18
N TRP A 206 5.87 -5.06 12.05
CA TRP A 206 5.11 -3.82 11.84
C TRP A 206 5.87 -2.83 10.96
N PHE A 207 7.09 -2.46 11.36
CA PHE A 207 7.83 -1.35 10.76
C PHE A 207 8.54 -1.72 9.45
N VAL A 208 8.49 -0.80 8.48
CA VAL A 208 9.23 -0.92 7.22
C VAL A 208 10.66 -0.41 7.37
N VAL A 209 10.88 0.62 8.19
CA VAL A 209 12.19 1.25 8.44
C VAL A 209 12.41 1.43 9.94
N GLY A 210 13.68 1.40 10.39
CA GLY A 210 14.07 1.68 11.77
C GLY A 210 14.00 0.44 12.66
N LEU A 211 12.97 0.35 13.51
CA LEU A 211 12.79 -0.73 14.50
C LEU A 211 12.46 -2.09 13.87
N GLY A 212 12.32 -2.16 12.54
CA GLY A 212 12.03 -3.38 11.80
C GLY A 212 12.38 -3.25 10.31
N ARG A 213 12.10 -4.33 9.57
CA ARG A 213 12.22 -4.39 8.11
C ARG A 213 11.10 -5.27 7.56
N ASN A 214 10.68 -5.00 6.32
CA ASN A 214 9.68 -5.79 5.63
C ASN A 214 8.31 -5.87 6.36
N GLY A 215 7.95 -4.84 7.13
CA GLY A 215 6.71 -4.81 7.91
C GLY A 215 5.47 -4.30 7.18
N MET A 216 4.32 -4.35 7.86
CA MET A 216 2.99 -4.04 7.30
C MET A 216 2.57 -2.56 7.35
N GLU A 217 3.30 -1.67 8.03
CA GLU A 217 2.95 -0.24 8.21
C GLU A 217 2.56 0.45 6.90
N TYR A 218 3.42 0.36 5.88
CA TYR A 218 3.17 0.97 4.57
C TYR A 218 1.96 0.35 3.85
N SER A 219 1.75 -0.96 4.00
CA SER A 219 0.62 -1.67 3.41
C SER A 219 -0.71 -1.24 4.03
N VAL A 220 -0.74 -1.05 5.36
CA VAL A 220 -1.93 -0.53 6.08
C VAL A 220 -2.25 0.90 5.62
N LEU A 221 -1.22 1.74 5.44
CA LEU A 221 -1.40 3.08 4.90
C LEU A 221 -2.00 3.06 3.49
N LEU A 222 -1.47 2.21 2.58
CA LEU A 222 -2.02 2.07 1.23
C LEU A 222 -3.49 1.65 1.26
N VAL A 223 -3.87 0.69 2.11
CA VAL A 223 -5.26 0.28 2.28
C VAL A 223 -6.13 1.44 2.75
N ALA A 224 -5.69 2.21 3.74
CA ALA A 224 -6.42 3.38 4.22
C ALA A 224 -6.62 4.43 3.12
N CYS A 225 -5.60 4.70 2.30
CA CYS A 225 -5.70 5.62 1.18
C CYS A 225 -6.65 5.11 0.09
N LEU A 226 -6.62 3.81 -0.22
CA LEU A 226 -7.55 3.19 -1.18
C LEU A 226 -9.01 3.28 -0.70
N VAL A 227 -9.25 3.06 0.59
CA VAL A 227 -10.58 3.27 1.21
C VAL A 227 -11.00 4.74 1.12
N ALA A 228 -10.09 5.68 1.38
CA ALA A 228 -10.39 7.10 1.22
C ALA A 228 -10.75 7.47 -0.24
N ILE A 229 -10.09 6.86 -1.24
CA ILE A 229 -10.43 7.04 -2.65
C ILE A 229 -11.83 6.52 -2.97
N LEU A 230 -12.23 5.38 -2.37
CA LEU A 230 -13.59 4.84 -2.52
C LEU A 230 -14.66 5.75 -1.92
N LEU A 231 -14.41 6.27 -0.71
CA LEU A 231 -15.34 7.16 0.00
C LEU A 231 -15.37 8.59 -0.59
N GLY A 232 -14.26 9.00 -1.22
CA GLY A 232 -14.04 10.35 -1.74
C GLY A 232 -14.70 10.65 -3.08
N ARG A 233 -15.30 9.66 -3.76
CA ARG A 233 -16.07 9.87 -5.00
C ARG A 233 -17.44 10.45 -4.65
N ARG A 234 -17.54 11.79 -4.61
CA ARG A 234 -18.81 12.54 -4.66
C ARG A 234 -19.01 13.13 -6.04
#